data_AF-A0A1F6X1C6-F1
#
_entry.id   AF-A0A1F6X1C6-F1
#
_cell.length_a   1.000
_cell.length_b   1.000
_cell.length_c   1.000
_cell.angle_alpha   90.00
_cell.angle_beta   90.00
_cell.angle_gamma   90.00
#
_symmetry.space_group_name_H-M   'P 1'
#
loop_
_entity.id
_entity.type
_entity.pdbx_description
1 polymer ?
#
loop_
_entity_poly.entity_id
_entity_poly.type
_entity_poly.pdbx_seq_one_letter_code
_entity_poly.pdbx_strand_id
1 'polypeptide(L)'
;MEKANKKLNKGFTQLVDFGDAIELRAKSASPKLTTGFTIIETMISIGLFVIIVVFGTGALLNANLVHNKTEDQRSIMDNLSFIMEDMSRNLRTGYNYRCYDTEIWIDSQDPQSDSLDDPLDCFDGGVIVFEEAHGDGAEDATNDQWVYRIWQDSVNPTKYNIEKSTNGGLTFVQMNLEEITIKDSSGFEVIGAKPPIDGDFQQPLIKIHLIGEIKYKDIITPFSLQTTVSQRLIDVENAP
;
A
#
# COMPACT_ATOMS: atom_id res chain seq x y z
N MET A 1 75.51 61.28 -57.93
CA MET A 1 75.50 62.73 -57.61
C MET A 1 74.22 63.32 -58.16
N GLU A 2 73.58 64.15 -57.32
CA GLU A 2 72.74 65.31 -57.69
C GLU A 2 71.38 65.14 -58.42
N LYS A 3 70.30 65.44 -57.66
CA LYS A 3 69.20 66.41 -57.89
C LYS A 3 68.91 66.86 -59.34
N ALA A 4 67.70 67.26 -59.75
CA ALA A 4 66.35 67.36 -59.20
C ALA A 4 65.46 68.05 -60.27
N ASN A 5 64.16 68.14 -59.94
CA ASN A 5 63.19 69.20 -60.28
C ASN A 5 62.59 69.23 -61.71
N LYS A 6 61.27 69.08 -61.90
CA LYS A 6 60.05 69.74 -61.34
C LYS A 6 59.67 71.03 -62.07
N LYS A 7 58.44 71.06 -62.58
CA LYS A 7 57.44 72.17 -62.69
C LYS A 7 56.32 71.67 -63.63
N LEU A 8 55.06 72.10 -63.62
CA LEU A 8 54.13 72.82 -62.72
C LEU A 8 52.82 72.91 -63.55
N ASN A 9 51.63 72.68 -62.99
CA ASN A 9 50.38 73.15 -63.61
C ASN A 9 49.32 73.52 -62.54
N LYS A 10 48.58 74.59 -62.83
CA LYS A 10 47.72 75.44 -61.96
C LYS A 10 46.40 74.72 -61.59
N GLY A 11 45.87 74.83 -60.35
CA GLY A 11 44.83 75.78 -59.88
C GLY A 11 43.41 75.35 -60.33
N PHE A 12 42.33 75.20 -59.55
CA PHE A 12 41.84 75.76 -58.28
C PHE A 12 41.02 74.67 -57.55
N THR A 13 41.18 74.53 -56.22
CA THR A 13 40.40 73.63 -55.35
C THR A 13 39.15 74.34 -54.79
N GLN A 14 38.03 73.61 -54.68
CA GLN A 14 36.79 74.09 -54.06
C GLN A 14 37.02 74.62 -52.63
N LEU A 15 36.40 75.75 -52.32
CA LEU A 15 36.20 76.26 -50.97
C LEU A 15 35.25 75.32 -50.23
N VAL A 16 35.70 74.78 -49.09
CA VAL A 16 34.84 74.04 -48.17
C VAL A 16 34.20 75.07 -47.24
N ASP A 17 32.87 75.14 -47.27
CA ASP A 17 32.05 75.93 -46.36
C ASP A 17 32.14 75.32 -44.94
N PHE A 18 32.57 76.13 -43.97
CA PHE A 18 32.57 75.79 -42.56
C PHE A 18 31.45 76.60 -41.89
N GLY A 19 30.21 76.13 -42.05
CA GLY A 19 29.02 76.71 -41.45
C GLY A 19 28.20 75.65 -40.71
N ASP A 20 28.28 75.71 -39.38
CA ASP A 20 27.33 75.20 -38.39
C ASP A 20 27.00 73.69 -38.32
N ALA A 21 27.75 73.05 -37.43
CA ALA A 21 27.23 72.30 -36.27
C ALA A 21 26.22 71.16 -36.51
N ILE A 22 26.72 69.91 -36.42
CA ILE A 22 26.58 69.00 -35.26
C ILE A 22 27.11 67.65 -35.73
N GLU A 23 28.41 67.43 -35.59
CA GLU A 23 28.95 66.07 -35.59
C GLU A 23 28.99 65.59 -34.14
N LEU A 24 27.83 65.15 -33.65
CA LEU A 24 27.78 64.24 -32.51
C LEU A 24 27.12 62.95 -32.98
N ARG A 25 27.82 62.20 -33.83
CA ARG A 25 27.67 60.74 -33.78
C ARG A 25 28.25 60.32 -32.45
N ALA A 26 27.44 60.45 -31.40
CA ALA A 26 27.63 59.74 -30.16
C ALA A 26 27.57 58.25 -30.51
N LYS A 27 28.69 57.70 -30.99
CA LYS A 27 28.98 56.30 -30.78
C LYS A 27 29.25 56.21 -29.29
N SER A 28 28.15 56.15 -28.54
CA SER A 28 28.14 55.64 -27.18
C SER A 28 28.80 54.27 -27.28
N ALA A 29 30.11 54.25 -27.02
CA ALA A 29 30.76 53.04 -26.61
C ALA A 29 30.16 52.79 -25.23
N SER A 30 29.09 51.98 -25.20
CA SER A 30 28.66 51.34 -23.96
C SER A 30 29.93 50.77 -23.32
N PRO A 31 30.27 51.14 -22.07
CA PRO A 31 31.43 50.54 -21.43
C PRO A 31 31.17 49.03 -21.43
N LYS A 32 31.97 48.27 -22.19
CA LYS A 32 32.03 46.83 -22.01
C LYS A 32 32.64 46.63 -20.64
N LEU A 33 31.79 46.42 -19.65
CA LEU A 33 32.19 45.91 -18.35
C LEU A 33 32.79 44.52 -18.60
N THR A 34 34.08 44.43 -18.87
CA THR A 34 34.85 43.19 -18.68
C THR A 34 35.13 43.07 -17.19
N THR A 35 34.08 42.78 -16.43
CA THR A 35 34.15 42.51 -15.00
C THR A 35 34.58 41.07 -14.81
N GLY A 36 35.82 40.86 -14.34
CA GLY A 36 36.27 39.58 -13.83
C GLY A 36 35.78 39.39 -12.40
N PHE A 37 35.47 38.15 -12.03
CA PHE A 37 35.14 37.81 -10.64
C PHE A 37 36.42 37.73 -9.81
N THR A 38 36.32 38.21 -8.59
CA THR A 38 37.40 38.07 -7.62
C THR A 38 37.42 36.64 -7.06
N ILE A 39 38.59 36.16 -6.65
CA ILE A 39 38.72 34.83 -6.00
C ILE A 39 37.86 34.75 -4.73
N ILE A 40 37.65 35.89 -4.04
CA ILE A 40 36.81 35.94 -2.85
C ILE A 40 35.32 35.78 -3.17
N GLU A 41 34.82 36.30 -4.31
CA GLU A 41 33.45 36.07 -4.76
C GLU A 41 33.19 34.61 -5.12
N THR A 42 34.13 33.93 -5.77
CA THR A 42 33.98 32.50 -6.09
C THR A 42 34.05 31.63 -4.83
N MET A 43 34.88 32.00 -3.86
CA MET A 43 34.94 31.32 -2.56
C MET A 43 33.63 31.44 -1.78
N ILE A 44 33.03 32.64 -1.73
CA ILE A 44 31.73 32.86 -1.09
C ILE A 44 30.62 32.11 -1.82
N SER A 45 30.61 32.14 -3.16
CA SER A 45 29.60 31.49 -3.98
C SER A 45 29.58 29.97 -3.81
N ILE A 46 30.75 29.34 -3.81
CA ILE A 46 30.87 27.89 -3.58
C ILE A 46 30.44 27.54 -2.15
N GLY A 47 30.83 28.35 -1.16
CA GLY A 47 30.41 28.17 0.23
C GLY A 47 28.89 28.15 0.39
N LEU A 48 28.20 29.14 -0.18
CA LEU A 48 26.73 29.20 -0.14
C LEU A 48 26.07 28.06 -0.92
N PHE A 49 26.61 27.71 -2.08
CA PHE A 49 26.09 26.62 -2.89
C PHE A 49 26.14 25.27 -2.15
N VAL A 50 27.27 24.94 -1.54
CA VAL A 50 27.43 23.68 -0.78
C VAL A 50 26.43 23.62 0.38
N ILE A 51 26.24 24.72 1.12
CA ILE A 51 25.27 24.76 2.22
C ILE A 51 23.85 24.45 1.73
N ILE A 52 23.42 25.08 0.63
CA ILE A 52 22.08 24.87 0.06
C ILE A 52 21.90 23.43 -0.43
N VAL A 53 22.91 22.86 -1.11
CA VAL A 53 22.87 21.48 -1.59
C VAL A 53 22.82 20.49 -0.43
N VAL A 54 23.55 20.73 0.66
CA VAL A 54 23.50 19.86 1.85
C VAL A 54 22.10 19.87 2.47
N PHE A 55 21.47 21.03 2.61
CA PHE A 55 20.09 21.09 3.10
C PHE A 55 19.10 20.43 2.13
N GLY A 56 19.24 20.66 0.82
CA GLY A 56 18.37 20.08 -0.21
C GLY A 56 18.47 18.55 -0.28
N THR A 57 19.68 18.01 -0.22
CA THR A 57 19.91 16.55 -0.22
C THR A 57 19.44 15.90 1.09
N GLY A 58 19.62 16.56 2.23
CA GLY A 58 19.07 16.10 3.51
C GLY A 58 17.54 15.95 3.48
N ALA A 59 16.84 16.93 2.91
CA ALA A 59 15.39 16.86 2.74
C ALA A 59 14.98 15.72 1.79
N LEU A 60 15.67 15.56 0.65
CA LEU A 60 15.39 14.51 -0.33
C LEU A 60 15.60 13.10 0.24
N LEU A 61 16.68 12.89 1.01
CA LEU A 61 16.94 11.60 1.65
C LEU A 61 15.83 11.24 2.65
N ASN A 62 15.39 12.20 3.46
CA ASN A 62 14.30 11.98 4.40
C ASN A 62 12.99 11.65 3.66
N ALA A 63 12.67 12.39 2.59
CA ALA A 63 11.49 12.11 1.77
C ALA A 63 11.53 10.69 1.18
N ASN A 64 12.68 10.23 0.68
CA ASN A 64 12.85 8.87 0.17
C ASN A 64 12.69 7.79 1.26
N LEU A 65 13.19 8.05 2.48
CA LEU A 65 13.02 7.12 3.60
C LEU A 65 11.54 6.96 3.98
N VAL A 66 10.80 8.07 4.04
CA VAL A 66 9.35 8.05 4.30
C VAL A 66 8.58 7.36 3.18
N HIS A 67 8.95 7.60 1.92
CA HIS A 67 8.35 6.96 0.76
C HIS A 67 8.48 5.44 0.84
N ASN A 68 9.69 4.91 0.99
CA ASN A 68 9.92 3.47 1.03
C ASN A 68 9.20 2.80 2.21
N LYS A 69 9.18 3.46 3.37
CA LYS A 69 8.43 2.97 4.53
C LYS A 69 6.93 2.87 4.23
N THR A 70 6.38 3.87 3.55
CA THR A 70 4.94 3.93 3.23
C THR A 70 4.56 2.89 2.18
N GLU A 71 5.41 2.67 1.18
CA GLU A 71 5.21 1.64 0.16
C GLU A 71 5.16 0.23 0.77
N ASP A 72 6.11 -0.11 1.63
CA ASP A 72 6.13 -1.42 2.31
C ASP A 72 4.90 -1.59 3.21
N GLN A 73 4.53 -0.55 3.98
CA GLN A 73 3.32 -0.58 4.81
C GLN A 73 2.04 -0.73 3.99
N ARG A 74 1.98 -0.12 2.80
CA ARG A 74 0.85 -0.26 1.88
C ARG A 74 0.72 -1.70 1.39
N SER A 75 1.81 -2.35 0.99
CA SER A 75 1.77 -3.75 0.56
C SER A 75 1.22 -4.70 1.63
N ILE A 76 1.53 -4.43 2.90
CA ILE A 76 1.03 -5.23 4.03
C ILE A 76 -0.47 -4.99 4.26
N MET A 77 -0.92 -3.73 4.17
CA MET A 77 -2.35 -3.39 4.25
C MET A 77 -3.15 -3.98 3.08
N ASP A 78 -2.56 -4.03 1.89
CA ASP A 78 -3.17 -4.66 0.72
C ASP A 78 -3.33 -6.17 0.93
N ASN A 79 -2.34 -6.86 1.52
CA ASN A 79 -2.47 -8.26 1.92
C ASN A 79 -3.62 -8.48 2.92
N LEU A 80 -3.70 -7.67 3.98
CA LEU A 80 -4.81 -7.75 4.95
C LEU A 80 -6.17 -7.48 4.29
N SER A 81 -6.22 -6.52 3.38
CA SER A 81 -7.44 -6.18 2.64
C SER A 81 -7.88 -7.35 1.75
N PHE A 82 -6.93 -7.99 1.06
CA PHE A 82 -7.20 -9.20 0.27
C PHE A 82 -7.73 -10.35 1.13
N ILE A 83 -7.15 -10.57 2.32
CA ILE A 83 -7.63 -11.61 3.25
C ILE A 83 -9.07 -11.31 3.69
N MET A 84 -9.37 -10.06 4.06
CA MET A 84 -10.73 -9.65 4.44
C MET A 84 -11.72 -9.78 3.28
N GLU A 85 -11.31 -9.45 2.06
CA GLU A 85 -12.12 -9.63 0.85
C GLU A 85 -12.38 -11.12 0.56
N ASP A 86 -11.36 -11.98 0.63
CA ASP A 86 -11.52 -13.42 0.44
C ASP A 86 -12.49 -14.01 1.47
N MET A 87 -12.27 -13.75 2.76
CA MET A 87 -13.18 -14.21 3.82
C MET A 87 -14.60 -13.70 3.57
N SER A 88 -14.77 -12.39 3.34
CA SER A 88 -16.10 -11.81 3.17
C SER A 88 -16.83 -12.32 1.93
N ARG A 89 -16.13 -12.54 0.82
CA ARG A 89 -16.71 -13.08 -0.41
C ARG A 89 -17.18 -14.51 -0.22
N ASN A 90 -16.34 -15.36 0.37
CA ASN A 90 -16.64 -16.79 0.51
C ASN A 90 -17.71 -17.01 1.58
N LEU A 91 -17.60 -16.29 2.72
CA LEU A 91 -18.63 -16.31 3.75
C LEU A 91 -19.96 -15.74 3.26
N ARG A 92 -19.96 -14.80 2.29
CA ARG A 92 -21.22 -14.27 1.75
C ARG A 92 -22.02 -15.33 1.00
N THR A 93 -21.37 -16.21 0.25
CA THR A 93 -22.08 -17.20 -0.59
C THR A 93 -22.20 -18.58 0.05
N GLY A 94 -21.48 -18.82 1.15
CA GLY A 94 -21.54 -20.07 1.88
C GLY A 94 -22.84 -20.29 2.65
N TYR A 95 -22.94 -21.44 3.30
CA TYR A 95 -24.07 -21.83 4.14
C TYR A 95 -23.64 -22.78 5.26
N ASN A 96 -24.57 -23.16 6.15
CA ASN A 96 -24.31 -23.99 7.34
C ASN A 96 -23.11 -23.48 8.16
N TYR A 97 -23.17 -22.22 8.59
CA TYR A 97 -22.08 -21.64 9.36
C TYR A 97 -22.01 -22.25 10.75
N ARG A 98 -20.81 -22.68 11.11
CA ARG A 98 -20.49 -23.11 12.46
C ARG A 98 -19.31 -22.31 12.96
N CYS A 99 -19.49 -21.67 14.10
CA CYS A 99 -18.42 -20.94 14.75
C CYS A 99 -18.06 -21.56 16.09
N TYR A 100 -16.76 -21.71 16.33
CA TYR A 100 -16.23 -22.21 17.58
C TYR A 100 -15.66 -21.07 18.41
N ASP A 101 -15.95 -21.06 19.71
CA ASP A 101 -15.26 -20.16 20.64
C ASP A 101 -13.74 -20.39 20.59
N THR A 102 -12.98 -19.35 20.97
CA THR A 102 -11.51 -19.28 20.88
C THR A 102 -10.72 -20.42 21.53
N GLU A 103 -11.36 -21.40 22.18
CA GLU A 103 -10.71 -22.49 22.90
C GLU A 103 -10.76 -23.87 22.22
N ILE A 104 -11.38 -24.01 21.04
CA ILE A 104 -11.49 -25.33 20.40
C ILE A 104 -10.28 -25.62 19.50
N TRP A 105 -9.57 -26.67 19.89
CA TRP A 105 -8.53 -27.32 19.10
C TRP A 105 -9.20 -28.08 17.96
N ILE A 106 -9.37 -27.44 16.81
CA ILE A 106 -9.54 -28.19 15.56
C ILE A 106 -8.17 -28.81 15.24
N ASP A 107 -7.86 -29.91 15.91
CA ASP A 107 -6.77 -30.78 15.52
C ASP A 107 -7.18 -31.62 14.29
N SER A 108 -6.21 -32.28 13.67
CA SER A 108 -6.40 -33.11 12.48
C SER A 108 -7.40 -34.30 12.63
N GLN A 109 -8.07 -34.46 13.77
CA GLN A 109 -9.07 -35.49 14.05
C GLN A 109 -10.51 -34.95 14.16
N ASP A 110 -10.71 -33.63 14.24
CA ASP A 110 -12.04 -33.00 14.19
C ASP A 110 -12.73 -32.96 12.81
N PRO A 111 -12.03 -33.09 11.64
CA PRO A 111 -12.65 -33.21 10.32
C PRO A 111 -13.51 -34.48 10.09
N GLN A 112 -13.91 -35.22 11.13
CA GLN A 112 -14.61 -36.50 11.01
C GLN A 112 -15.79 -36.66 11.97
N SER A 113 -16.25 -35.58 12.59
CA SER A 113 -17.53 -35.62 13.28
C SER A 113 -18.56 -34.87 12.43
N ASP A 114 -19.76 -35.44 12.29
CA ASP A 114 -20.98 -34.83 11.73
C ASP A 114 -21.35 -33.46 12.37
N SER A 115 -20.51 -32.97 13.29
CA SER A 115 -20.66 -31.71 13.99
C SER A 115 -20.23 -30.50 13.17
N LEU A 116 -19.42 -30.63 12.11
CA LEU A 116 -19.06 -29.50 11.24
C LEU A 116 -20.27 -28.94 10.48
N ASP A 117 -21.27 -29.79 10.22
CA ASP A 117 -22.49 -29.43 9.50
C ASP A 117 -23.61 -28.90 10.42
N ASP A 118 -23.45 -28.98 11.74
CA ASP A 118 -24.42 -28.44 12.70
C ASP A 118 -24.20 -26.93 12.90
N PRO A 119 -25.15 -26.06 12.49
CA PRO A 119 -24.95 -24.63 12.60
C PRO A 119 -24.87 -24.16 14.06
N LEU A 120 -23.89 -23.32 14.36
CA LEU A 120 -23.63 -22.81 15.71
C LEU A 120 -23.17 -21.34 15.71
N ASP A 121 -23.81 -20.55 16.56
CA ASP A 121 -23.48 -19.15 16.82
C ASP A 121 -22.31 -19.00 17.80
N CYS A 122 -21.57 -17.90 17.69
CA CYS A 122 -20.47 -17.55 18.59
C CYS A 122 -20.38 -16.03 18.78
N PHE A 123 -19.88 -15.57 19.92
CA PHE A 123 -19.64 -14.15 20.20
C PHE A 123 -18.16 -13.75 20.15
N ASP A 124 -17.28 -14.72 20.33
CA ASP A 124 -15.83 -14.53 20.30
C ASP A 124 -15.17 -15.83 19.82
N GLY A 125 -15.27 -16.06 18.51
CA GLY A 125 -14.83 -17.29 17.88
C GLY A 125 -13.49 -17.17 17.17
N GLY A 126 -12.58 -18.10 17.44
CA GLY A 126 -11.29 -18.18 16.74
C GLY A 126 -11.38 -18.92 15.40
N VAL A 127 -12.47 -19.67 15.19
CA VAL A 127 -12.64 -20.54 14.01
C VAL A 127 -14.06 -20.44 13.47
N ILE A 128 -14.18 -20.34 12.16
CA ILE A 128 -15.43 -20.42 11.42
C ILE A 128 -15.33 -21.50 10.34
N VAL A 129 -16.34 -22.35 10.30
CA VAL A 129 -16.53 -23.44 9.35
C VAL A 129 -17.83 -23.19 8.60
N PHE A 130 -17.84 -23.48 7.31
CA PHE A 130 -19.03 -23.32 6.48
C PHE A 130 -18.89 -24.14 5.20
N GLU A 131 -20.03 -24.39 4.57
CA GLU A 131 -20.11 -24.99 3.26
C GLU A 131 -19.90 -23.96 2.16
N GLU A 132 -19.08 -24.29 1.15
CA GLU A 132 -18.93 -23.46 -0.03
C GLU A 132 -20.19 -23.54 -0.91
N ALA A 133 -20.47 -22.50 -1.69
CA ALA A 133 -21.70 -22.37 -2.47
C ALA A 133 -21.98 -23.52 -3.46
N HIS A 134 -20.94 -24.27 -3.87
CA HIS A 134 -21.00 -25.43 -4.76
C HIS A 134 -20.51 -26.72 -4.10
N GLY A 135 -20.30 -26.71 -2.77
CA GLY A 135 -20.01 -27.91 -1.99
C GLY A 135 -21.15 -28.91 -2.10
N ASP A 136 -20.83 -30.20 -1.97
CA ASP A 136 -21.87 -31.21 -1.93
C ASP A 136 -22.43 -31.23 -0.50
N GLY A 137 -23.70 -30.87 -0.33
CA GLY A 137 -24.34 -30.89 0.98
C GLY A 137 -24.61 -32.31 1.49
N ALA A 138 -23.84 -33.31 1.05
CA ALA A 138 -24.03 -34.69 1.49
C ALA A 138 -23.35 -34.88 2.84
N GLU A 139 -24.13 -35.40 3.80
CA GLU A 139 -23.76 -35.64 5.21
C GLU A 139 -22.52 -36.56 5.43
N ASP A 140 -21.85 -37.00 4.37
CA ASP A 140 -20.67 -37.90 4.38
C ASP A 140 -19.39 -37.24 3.81
N ALA A 141 -19.44 -35.97 3.39
CA ALA A 141 -18.31 -35.25 2.81
C ALA A 141 -17.69 -34.27 3.82
N THR A 142 -17.22 -34.75 4.98
CA THR A 142 -16.53 -33.92 5.99
C THR A 142 -15.16 -33.37 5.54
N ASN A 143 -14.87 -33.42 4.24
CA ASN A 143 -13.59 -33.09 3.62
C ASN A 143 -13.70 -31.96 2.60
N ASP A 144 -14.83 -31.27 2.48
CA ASP A 144 -15.03 -30.16 1.56
C ASP A 144 -15.39 -28.83 2.24
N GLN A 145 -15.67 -28.83 3.55
CA GLN A 145 -15.94 -27.62 4.33
C GLN A 145 -14.76 -26.66 4.26
N TRP A 146 -15.09 -25.37 4.19
CA TRP A 146 -14.10 -24.31 4.24
C TRP A 146 -13.96 -23.83 5.67
N VAL A 147 -12.71 -23.75 6.13
CA VAL A 147 -12.39 -23.36 7.50
C VAL A 147 -11.49 -22.14 7.45
N TYR A 148 -11.88 -21.08 8.16
CA TYR A 148 -10.98 -19.99 8.52
C TYR A 148 -10.70 -20.04 10.00
N ARG A 149 -9.43 -19.99 10.37
CA ARG A 149 -9.03 -19.94 11.78
C ARG A 149 -7.96 -18.91 12.04
N ILE A 150 -8.01 -18.34 13.24
CA ILE A 150 -6.96 -17.53 13.81
C ILE A 150 -6.21 -18.43 14.79
N TRP A 151 -5.04 -18.89 14.37
CA TRP A 151 -4.32 -19.94 15.05
C TRP A 151 -2.96 -19.46 15.54
N GLN A 152 -2.56 -19.96 16.70
CA GLN A 152 -1.27 -19.67 17.29
C GLN A 152 -0.14 -20.32 16.48
N ASP A 153 0.89 -19.55 16.19
CA ASP A 153 2.09 -20.03 15.51
C ASP A 153 2.77 -21.12 16.35
N SER A 154 3.10 -22.25 15.71
CA SER A 154 3.66 -23.41 16.39
C SER A 154 5.05 -23.16 17.00
N VAL A 155 5.76 -22.13 16.54
CA VAL A 155 7.11 -21.77 16.99
C VAL A 155 7.04 -20.61 18.00
N ASN A 156 6.15 -19.65 17.79
CA ASN A 156 6.03 -18.44 18.60
C ASN A 156 4.64 -18.33 19.26
N PRO A 157 4.50 -18.66 20.55
CA PRO A 157 3.19 -18.67 21.22
C PRO A 157 2.56 -17.28 21.37
N THR A 158 3.30 -16.21 21.11
CA THR A 158 2.76 -14.83 21.14
C THR A 158 2.30 -14.33 19.78
N LYS A 159 2.41 -15.17 18.73
CA LYS A 159 2.05 -14.81 17.37
C LYS A 159 0.86 -15.63 16.91
N TYR A 160 -0.18 -14.97 16.44
CA TYR A 160 -1.30 -15.62 15.76
C TYR A 160 -1.24 -15.31 14.26
N ASN A 161 -1.65 -16.29 13.47
CA ASN A 161 -1.75 -16.22 12.02
C ASN A 161 -3.19 -16.53 11.60
N ILE A 162 -3.56 -16.06 10.42
CA ILE A 162 -4.84 -16.38 9.78
C ILE A 162 -4.57 -17.50 8.79
N GLU A 163 -5.28 -18.60 8.97
CA GLU A 163 -5.15 -19.79 8.15
C GLU A 163 -6.48 -20.14 7.49
N LYS A 164 -6.39 -20.72 6.29
CA LYS A 164 -7.52 -21.22 5.52
C LYS A 164 -7.33 -22.70 5.23
N SER A 165 -8.40 -23.46 5.38
CA SER A 165 -8.54 -24.81 4.85
C SER A 165 -9.73 -24.86 3.88
N THR A 166 -9.60 -25.68 2.85
CA THR A 166 -10.68 -25.99 1.89
C THR A 166 -10.95 -27.49 1.83
N ASN A 167 -10.54 -28.22 2.87
CA ASN A 167 -10.66 -29.66 2.93
C ASN A 167 -11.07 -30.15 4.33
N GLY A 168 -12.08 -29.50 4.91
CA GLY A 168 -12.62 -29.87 6.22
C GLY A 168 -11.66 -29.63 7.40
N GLY A 169 -10.55 -28.92 7.20
CA GLY A 169 -9.53 -28.73 8.23
C GLY A 169 -8.40 -29.77 8.22
N LEU A 170 -8.28 -30.61 7.18
CA LEU A 170 -7.16 -31.56 7.07
C LEU A 170 -5.82 -30.85 6.83
N THR A 171 -5.81 -29.80 6.02
CA THR A 171 -4.63 -28.98 5.75
C THR A 171 -4.95 -27.51 5.80
N PHE A 172 -4.02 -26.72 6.34
CA PHE A 172 -4.17 -25.28 6.49
C PHE A 172 -3.06 -24.55 5.75
N VAL A 173 -3.43 -23.42 5.13
CA VAL A 173 -2.53 -22.50 4.44
C VAL A 173 -2.60 -21.16 5.13
N GLN A 174 -1.45 -20.65 5.54
CA GLN A 174 -1.32 -19.29 6.09
C GLN A 174 -1.59 -18.24 5.01
N MET A 175 -2.40 -17.25 5.34
CA MET A 175 -2.77 -16.17 4.41
C MET A 175 -2.03 -14.86 4.68
N ASN A 176 -1.76 -14.55 5.95
CA ASN A 176 -1.05 -13.34 6.34
C ASN A 176 0.47 -13.48 6.13
N LEU A 177 1.13 -12.35 5.90
CA LEU A 177 2.59 -12.27 5.84
C LEU A 177 3.24 -12.47 7.22
N GLU A 178 4.53 -12.84 7.24
CA GLU A 178 5.27 -13.10 8.48
C GLU A 178 5.46 -11.83 9.34
N GLU A 179 5.46 -10.66 8.72
CA GLU A 179 5.57 -9.34 9.36
C GLU A 179 4.30 -8.94 10.12
N ILE A 180 3.19 -9.63 9.86
CA ILE A 180 1.91 -9.40 10.52
C ILE A 180 1.80 -10.35 11.71
N THR A 181 1.52 -9.79 12.88
CA THR A 181 1.17 -10.54 14.08
C THR A 181 -0.28 -10.22 14.45
N ILE A 182 -1.15 -11.24 14.41
CA ILE A 182 -2.52 -11.12 14.89
C ILE A 182 -2.55 -11.25 16.41
N LYS A 183 -3.44 -10.51 17.07
CA LYS A 183 -3.73 -10.65 18.50
C LYS A 183 -4.88 -11.63 18.72
N ASP A 184 -4.86 -12.25 19.88
CA ASP A 184 -5.93 -13.12 20.42
C ASP A 184 -7.32 -12.45 20.41
N SER A 185 -7.38 -11.12 20.53
CA SER A 185 -8.60 -10.31 20.39
C SER A 185 -9.16 -10.23 18.96
N SER A 186 -8.78 -11.13 18.07
CA SER A 186 -9.27 -11.18 16.69
C SER A 186 -10.09 -12.44 16.52
N GLY A 187 -11.13 -12.36 15.70
CA GLY A 187 -12.00 -13.50 15.50
C GLY A 187 -13.26 -13.19 14.72
N PHE A 188 -14.24 -14.04 14.98
CA PHE A 188 -15.53 -14.09 14.33
C PHE A 188 -16.62 -13.99 15.39
N GLU A 189 -17.67 -13.24 15.07
CA GLU A 189 -18.93 -13.22 15.80
C GLU A 189 -19.99 -13.65 14.80
N VAL A 190 -20.70 -14.73 15.07
CA VAL A 190 -21.72 -15.31 14.20
C VAL A 190 -23.03 -15.35 14.96
N ILE A 191 -24.05 -14.75 14.35
CA ILE A 191 -25.42 -14.75 14.88
C ILE A 191 -26.38 -15.25 13.81
N GLY A 192 -27.39 -16.02 14.22
CA GLY A 192 -28.42 -16.52 13.32
C GLY A 192 -27.97 -17.68 12.43
N ALA A 193 -26.90 -18.38 12.78
CA ALA A 193 -26.52 -19.65 12.15
C ALA A 193 -27.55 -20.74 12.45
N LYS A 194 -28.04 -20.80 13.70
CA LYS A 194 -29.07 -21.76 14.11
C LYS A 194 -30.47 -21.12 14.09
N PRO A 195 -31.48 -21.74 13.46
CA PRO A 195 -32.84 -21.23 13.50
C PRO A 195 -33.38 -21.28 14.96
N PRO A 196 -33.96 -20.18 15.48
CA PRO A 196 -34.46 -20.12 16.86
C PRO A 196 -35.68 -21.01 17.11
N ILE A 197 -36.43 -21.36 16.05
CA ILE A 197 -37.62 -22.24 16.08
C ILE A 197 -37.70 -22.95 14.71
N ASP A 198 -38.16 -24.19 14.67
CA ASP A 198 -38.45 -24.90 13.41
C ASP A 198 -39.38 -24.06 12.52
N GLY A 199 -38.83 -23.50 11.44
CA GLY A 199 -39.56 -22.70 10.44
C GLY A 199 -39.34 -21.18 10.48
N ASP A 200 -38.57 -20.64 11.43
CA ASP A 200 -38.09 -19.25 11.37
C ASP A 200 -36.59 -19.23 11.02
N PHE A 201 -36.29 -18.84 9.77
CA PHE A 201 -34.92 -18.74 9.29
C PHE A 201 -34.42 -17.31 9.50
N GLN A 202 -33.65 -17.10 10.56
CA GLN A 202 -32.86 -15.89 10.68
C GLN A 202 -31.72 -15.94 9.67
N GLN A 203 -31.51 -14.85 8.92
CA GLN A 203 -30.37 -14.75 8.01
C GLN A 203 -29.08 -14.62 8.84
N PRO A 204 -28.09 -15.51 8.63
CA PRO A 204 -26.82 -15.44 9.34
C PRO A 204 -26.10 -14.12 9.09
N LEU A 205 -25.57 -13.54 10.16
CA LEU A 205 -24.73 -12.35 10.15
C LEU A 205 -23.41 -12.68 10.83
N ILE A 206 -22.33 -12.47 10.08
CA ILE A 206 -20.96 -12.76 10.52
C ILE A 206 -20.22 -11.44 10.60
N LYS A 207 -19.64 -11.16 11.75
CA LYS A 207 -18.75 -10.01 11.95
C LYS A 207 -17.35 -10.54 12.13
N ILE A 208 -16.47 -10.05 11.27
CA ILE A 208 -15.05 -10.39 11.25
C ILE A 208 -14.31 -9.19 11.83
N HIS A 209 -13.45 -9.43 12.82
CA HIS A 209 -12.62 -8.40 13.39
C HIS A 209 -11.18 -8.89 13.51
N LEU A 210 -10.26 -8.14 12.91
CA LEU A 210 -8.82 -8.43 12.92
C LEU A 210 -8.10 -7.30 13.63
N ILE A 211 -7.44 -7.62 14.73
CA ILE A 211 -6.65 -6.69 15.53
C ILE A 211 -5.25 -7.25 15.61
N GLY A 212 -4.26 -6.41 15.30
CA GLY A 212 -2.90 -6.89 15.23
C GLY A 212 -1.88 -5.78 15.15
N GLU A 213 -0.64 -6.21 14.95
CA GLU A 213 0.51 -5.35 14.81
C GLU A 213 1.33 -5.77 13.60
N ILE A 214 1.76 -4.78 12.83
CA ILE A 214 2.69 -4.95 11.71
C ILE A 214 4.07 -4.58 12.23
N LYS A 215 5.00 -5.53 12.20
CA LYS A 215 6.39 -5.31 12.58
C LYS A 215 7.24 -5.09 11.34
N TYR A 216 7.69 -3.85 11.15
CA TYR A 216 8.64 -3.51 10.11
C TYR A 216 9.91 -2.95 10.74
N LYS A 217 11.01 -3.73 10.69
CA LYS A 217 12.27 -3.41 11.37
C LYS A 217 12.01 -3.15 12.87
N ASP A 218 12.32 -1.95 13.34
CA ASP A 218 12.14 -1.53 14.75
C ASP A 218 10.81 -0.78 14.98
N ILE A 219 9.93 -0.72 13.97
CA ILE A 219 8.69 0.03 14.03
C ILE A 219 7.51 -0.94 14.08
N ILE A 220 6.75 -0.84 15.16
CA ILE A 220 5.51 -1.59 15.37
C ILE A 220 4.35 -0.66 15.03
N THR A 221 3.50 -1.05 14.09
CA THR A 221 2.31 -0.29 13.69
C THR A 221 1.06 -1.09 14.01
N PRO A 222 0.18 -0.64 14.93
CA PRO A 222 -1.06 -1.35 15.22
C PRO A 222 -2.07 -1.16 14.08
N PHE A 223 -2.94 -2.14 13.90
CA PHE A 223 -4.10 -2.05 13.01
C PHE A 223 -5.33 -2.68 13.67
N SER A 224 -6.50 -2.23 13.20
CA SER A 224 -7.80 -2.79 13.56
C SER A 224 -8.69 -2.70 12.33
N LEU A 225 -9.10 -3.84 11.81
CA LEU A 225 -10.00 -3.98 10.68
C LEU A 225 -11.25 -4.71 11.14
N GLN A 226 -12.41 -4.26 10.69
CA GLN A 226 -13.67 -4.92 10.99
C GLN A 226 -14.58 -4.86 9.76
N THR A 227 -15.25 -5.97 9.48
CA THR A 227 -16.31 -6.02 8.47
C THR A 227 -17.45 -6.89 8.96
N THR A 228 -18.60 -6.74 8.31
CA THR A 228 -19.78 -7.56 8.58
C THR A 228 -20.31 -8.10 7.26
N VAL A 229 -20.65 -9.38 7.27
CA VAL A 229 -21.07 -10.17 6.13
C VAL A 229 -22.42 -10.77 6.47
N SER A 230 -23.39 -10.58 5.59
CA SER A 230 -24.66 -11.29 5.66
C SER A 230 -24.69 -12.32 4.54
N GLN A 231 -25.21 -13.50 4.84
CA GLN A 231 -25.35 -14.58 3.86
C GLN A 231 -26.16 -14.12 2.65
N ARG A 232 -25.79 -14.55 1.46
CA ARG A 232 -26.56 -14.41 0.22
C ARG A 232 -26.35 -15.70 -0.58
N LEU A 233 -27.22 -16.66 -0.32
CA LEU A 233 -27.30 -17.91 -1.06
C LEU A 233 -27.41 -17.61 -2.56
N ILE A 234 -26.68 -18.38 -3.35
CA ILE A 234 -26.84 -18.38 -4.80
C ILE A 234 -28.10 -19.19 -5.07
N ASP A 235 -29.08 -18.60 -5.77
CA ASP A 235 -30.21 -19.35 -6.32
C ASP A 235 -29.67 -20.28 -7.42
N VAL A 236 -29.13 -21.43 -7.01
CA VAL A 236 -28.88 -22.53 -7.93
C VAL A 236 -30.24 -23.19 -8.13
N GLU A 237 -30.88 -22.83 -9.24
CA GLU A 237 -32.11 -23.43 -9.71
C GLU A 237 -31.98 -24.96 -9.60
N ASN A 238 -32.84 -25.57 -8.78
CA ASN A 238 -32.95 -27.01 -8.57
C ASN A 238 -32.65 -27.77 -9.88
N ALA A 239 -31.47 -28.39 -9.96
CA ALA A 239 -31.23 -29.40 -10.96
C ALA A 239 -32.00 -30.67 -10.54
N PRO A 240 -32.71 -31.31 -11.47
CA PRO A 240 -33.82 -32.25 -11.20
C PRO A 240 -33.45 -33.52 -10.44
#